data_AF-A0A6M1SH79-F1
#
_entry.id   AF-A0A6M1SH79-F1
#
_cell.length_a   1.000
_cell.length_b   1.000
_cell.length_c   1.000
_cell.angle_alpha   90.00
_cell.angle_beta   90.00
_cell.angle_gamma   90.00
#
_symmetry.space_group_name_H-M   'P 1'
#
loop_
_entity.id
_entity.type
_entity.pdbx_description
1 polymer ?
#
loop_
_entity_poly.entity_id
_entity_poly.type
_entity_poly.pdbx_seq_one_letter_code
_entity_poly.pdbx_strand_id
1 'polypeptide(L)'
;GLAWLAWRPALQARRNAPGLSGWMAKWLSLGDSATPRALVAIVGLAALLLSSGIMLYTGAELAIVKARPLWNTVWLPPMLVATGFIAAAGLVLVLNRVSGVCSHATVRQMLYVLLAFCAVAGLIAASWFLDGINANVGSVAAALESVRHSPSWRSTALWGGITGITLFIAVAWLVSRPAQRQPALFAWAWLLGLVAIHMGWMFRWVVLMDVQHVARNSAGFHHYGIPAGSSGILGIVGTFGLWLAAILLIEQT
;
A
#
# COMPACT_ATOMS: atom_id res chain seq x y z
N GLY A 1 -17.39 7.52 11.72
CA GLY A 1 -16.97 8.86 12.21
C GLY A 1 -16.03 9.56 11.25
N LEU A 2 -14.82 8.99 11.02
CA LEU A 2 -13.72 9.67 10.32
C LEU A 2 -14.06 10.13 8.89
N ALA A 3 -14.60 9.24 8.04
CA ALA A 3 -14.97 9.57 6.66
C ALA A 3 -16.18 10.53 6.56
N TRP A 4 -17.11 10.45 7.51
CA TRP A 4 -18.31 11.29 7.55
C TRP A 4 -17.96 12.77 7.71
N LEU A 5 -16.99 13.11 8.57
CA LEU A 5 -16.54 14.50 8.75
C LEU A 5 -15.96 15.11 7.46
N ALA A 6 -15.27 14.31 6.64
CA ALA A 6 -14.74 14.76 5.36
C ALA A 6 -15.85 15.01 4.32
N TRP A 7 -16.94 14.25 4.41
CA TRP A 7 -18.09 14.34 3.49
C TRP A 7 -19.17 15.33 3.92
N ARG A 8 -19.16 15.75 5.18
CA ARG A 8 -20.13 16.69 5.74
C ARG A 8 -20.30 17.98 4.91
N PRO A 9 -19.25 18.63 4.37
CA PRO A 9 -19.41 19.80 3.50
C PRO A 9 -20.18 19.50 2.21
N ALA A 10 -19.94 18.35 1.59
CA ALA A 10 -20.63 17.93 0.37
C ALA A 10 -22.11 17.61 0.64
N LEU A 11 -22.40 16.98 1.78
CA LEU A 11 -23.77 16.74 2.26
C LEU A 11 -24.51 18.05 2.53
N GLN A 12 -23.85 19.02 3.18
CA GLN A 12 -24.42 20.35 3.41
C GLN A 12 -24.74 21.08 2.08
N ALA A 13 -23.93 20.91 1.03
CA ALA A 13 -24.19 21.49 -0.29
C ALA A 13 -25.42 20.88 -0.99
N ARG A 14 -25.71 19.59 -0.77
CA ARG A 14 -26.87 18.89 -1.37
C ARG A 14 -28.15 18.96 -0.55
N ARG A 15 -28.15 19.63 0.61
CA ARG A 15 -29.32 19.71 1.52
C ARG A 15 -30.57 20.33 0.91
N ASN A 16 -30.40 21.21 -0.08
CA ASN A 16 -31.48 21.92 -0.76
C ASN A 16 -31.94 21.22 -2.04
N ALA A 17 -31.38 20.04 -2.36
CA ALA A 17 -31.82 19.26 -3.51
C ALA A 17 -33.28 18.77 -3.30
N PRO A 18 -34.15 18.86 -4.32
CA PRO A 18 -35.50 18.34 -4.21
C PRO A 18 -35.51 16.81 -4.11
N GLY A 19 -36.41 16.26 -3.29
CA GLY A 19 -36.63 14.82 -3.14
C GLY A 19 -35.94 14.16 -1.95
N LEU A 20 -35.88 12.82 -1.97
CA LEU A 20 -35.33 11.98 -0.89
C LEU A 20 -33.84 12.25 -0.63
N SER A 21 -33.08 12.60 -1.66
CA SER A 21 -31.65 12.90 -1.57
C SER A 21 -31.36 14.13 -0.70
N GLY A 22 -32.13 15.21 -0.84
CA GLY A 22 -32.00 16.41 -0.01
C GLY A 22 -32.42 16.18 1.45
N TRP A 23 -33.48 15.38 1.66
CA TRP A 23 -33.92 15.00 3.00
C TRP A 23 -32.86 14.15 3.73
N MET A 24 -32.30 13.14 3.05
CA MET A 24 -31.18 12.35 3.58
C MET A 24 -29.94 13.22 3.84
N ALA A 25 -29.57 14.11 2.92
CA ALA A 25 -28.42 14.99 3.08
C ALA A 25 -28.56 15.93 4.29
N LYS A 26 -29.77 16.43 4.55
CA LYS A 26 -30.08 17.28 5.72
C LYS A 26 -30.00 16.49 7.04
N TRP A 27 -30.48 15.26 7.05
CA TRP A 27 -30.41 14.40 8.24
C TRP A 27 -28.96 13.94 8.51
N LEU A 28 -28.24 13.56 7.45
CA LEU A 28 -26.86 13.11 7.53
C LEU A 28 -25.86 14.24 7.77
N SER A 29 -26.16 15.51 7.51
CA SER A 29 -25.20 16.61 7.76
C SER A 29 -25.05 16.98 9.24
N LEU A 30 -26.01 16.58 10.10
CA LEU A 30 -26.05 16.85 11.55
C LEU A 30 -25.63 18.30 11.87
N GLY A 31 -26.40 19.26 11.35
CA GLY A 31 -26.23 20.69 11.62
C GLY A 31 -25.51 21.50 10.54
N ASP A 32 -25.49 22.81 10.75
CA ASP A 32 -25.10 23.83 9.74
C ASP A 32 -23.69 24.40 9.95
N SER A 33 -23.00 24.01 11.02
CA SER A 33 -21.65 24.49 11.30
C SER A 33 -20.66 24.00 10.24
N ALA A 34 -19.84 24.93 9.72
CA ALA A 34 -18.72 24.58 8.85
C ALA A 34 -17.76 23.64 9.60
N THR A 35 -17.30 22.59 8.93
CA THR A 35 -16.36 21.63 9.52
C THR A 35 -14.96 22.28 9.59
N PRO A 36 -14.36 22.45 10.77
CA PRO A 36 -13.04 23.09 10.87
C PRO A 36 -11.99 22.25 10.15
N ARG A 37 -11.16 22.87 9.31
CA ARG A 37 -10.05 22.18 8.61
C ARG A 37 -9.10 21.48 9.58
N ALA A 38 -8.85 22.09 10.74
CA ALA A 38 -8.03 21.51 11.81
C ALA A 38 -8.63 20.20 12.34
N LEU A 39 -9.96 20.13 12.50
CA LEU A 39 -10.63 18.91 12.95
C LEU A 39 -10.46 17.79 11.93
N VAL A 40 -10.65 18.08 10.64
CA VAL A 40 -10.43 17.10 9.55
C VAL A 40 -8.97 16.62 9.53
N ALA A 41 -8.01 17.53 9.73
CA ALA A 41 -6.59 17.18 9.79
C ALA A 41 -6.25 16.30 11.01
N ILE A 42 -6.75 16.62 12.20
CA ILE A 42 -6.55 15.83 13.43
C ILE A 42 -7.16 14.43 13.27
N VAL A 43 -8.38 14.36 12.75
CA VAL A 43 -9.11 13.12 12.47
C VAL A 43 -8.35 12.27 11.44
N GLY A 44 -7.83 12.89 10.38
CA GLY A 44 -6.99 12.24 9.39
C GLY A 44 -5.68 11.71 9.98
N LEU A 45 -5.02 12.50 10.82
CA LEU A 45 -3.80 12.08 11.52
C LEU A 45 -4.07 10.93 12.49
N ALA A 46 -5.15 10.99 13.26
CA ALA A 46 -5.56 9.90 14.15
C ALA A 46 -5.85 8.62 13.36
N ALA A 47 -6.55 8.73 12.23
CA ALA A 47 -6.81 7.60 11.34
C ALA A 47 -5.49 7.00 10.81
N LEU A 48 -4.54 7.84 10.43
CA LEU A 48 -3.23 7.43 9.94
C LEU A 48 -2.43 6.69 11.02
N LEU A 49 -2.41 7.23 12.24
CA LEU A 49 -1.72 6.63 13.38
C LEU A 49 -2.35 5.28 13.77
N LEU A 50 -3.67 5.20 13.84
CA LEU A 50 -4.39 3.95 14.12
C LEU A 50 -4.15 2.91 13.03
N SER A 51 -4.24 3.30 11.75
CA SER A 51 -3.97 2.39 10.63
C SER A 51 -2.53 1.89 10.62
N SER A 52 -1.56 2.78 10.87
CA SER A 52 -0.15 2.41 10.99
C SER A 52 0.07 1.48 12.20
N GLY A 53 -0.60 1.74 13.33
CA GLY A 53 -0.56 0.91 14.53
C GLY A 53 -1.10 -0.50 14.27
N ILE A 54 -2.24 -0.63 13.59
CA ILE A 54 -2.80 -1.94 13.19
C ILE A 54 -1.80 -2.69 12.30
N MET A 55 -1.21 -2.01 11.32
CA MET A 55 -0.26 -2.64 10.40
C MET A 55 1.03 -3.07 11.10
N LEU A 56 1.54 -2.27 12.05
CA LEU A 56 2.65 -2.65 12.92
C LEU A 56 2.32 -3.85 13.79
N TYR A 57 1.11 -3.87 14.37
CA TYR A 57 0.64 -4.99 15.19
C TYR A 57 0.55 -6.29 14.39
N THR A 58 -0.10 -6.26 13.22
CA THR A 58 -0.16 -7.43 12.33
C THR A 58 1.24 -7.86 11.88
N GLY A 59 2.13 -6.91 11.61
CA GLY A 59 3.52 -7.21 11.31
C GLY A 59 4.25 -7.86 12.49
N ALA A 60 3.99 -7.41 13.72
CA ALA A 60 4.58 -7.96 14.93
C ALA A 60 4.08 -9.37 15.24
N GLU A 61 2.79 -9.64 15.01
CA GLU A 61 2.23 -10.99 15.11
C GLU A 61 2.94 -11.95 14.16
N LEU A 62 3.17 -11.54 12.91
CA LEU A 62 3.98 -12.31 11.97
C LEU A 62 5.42 -12.47 12.50
N ALA A 63 6.02 -11.40 13.02
CA ALA A 63 7.40 -11.39 13.47
C ALA A 63 7.70 -12.31 14.66
N ILE A 64 6.70 -12.65 15.47
CA ILE A 64 6.88 -13.57 16.61
C ILE A 64 6.90 -15.04 16.15
N VAL A 65 6.43 -15.36 14.95
CA VAL A 65 6.32 -16.74 14.46
C VAL A 65 7.69 -17.31 14.10
N LYS A 66 8.31 -17.97 15.09
CA LYS A 66 9.63 -18.61 14.97
C LYS A 66 9.71 -19.71 13.90
N ALA A 67 8.57 -20.28 13.52
CA ALA A 67 8.49 -21.39 12.57
C ALA A 67 8.82 -20.99 11.12
N ARG A 68 9.03 -19.70 10.82
CA ARG A 68 9.41 -19.20 9.49
C ARG A 68 10.57 -18.20 9.62
N PRO A 69 11.78 -18.50 9.09
CA PRO A 69 12.94 -17.62 9.20
C PRO A 69 12.71 -16.21 8.62
N LEU A 70 11.94 -16.11 7.53
CA LEU A 70 11.57 -14.86 6.89
C LEU A 70 10.53 -14.03 7.68
N TRP A 71 9.79 -14.67 8.59
CA TRP A 71 8.85 -13.97 9.45
C TRP A 71 9.52 -13.46 10.71
N ASN A 72 10.36 -14.29 11.36
CA ASN A 72 11.02 -13.96 12.61
C ASN A 72 12.12 -12.90 12.46
N THR A 73 11.77 -11.67 12.08
CA THR A 73 12.71 -10.56 11.95
C THR A 73 12.06 -9.25 12.39
N VAL A 74 12.82 -8.44 13.13
CA VAL A 74 12.37 -7.12 13.62
C VAL A 74 12.14 -6.13 12.47
N TRP A 75 12.66 -6.42 11.29
CA TRP A 75 12.57 -5.58 10.10
C TRP A 75 11.24 -5.74 9.34
N LEU A 76 10.48 -6.80 9.62
CA LEU A 76 9.23 -7.07 8.90
C LEU A 76 8.11 -6.07 9.20
N PRO A 77 7.79 -5.73 10.47
CA PRO A 77 6.77 -4.73 10.78
C PRO A 77 7.02 -3.35 10.12
N PRO A 78 8.21 -2.72 10.22
CA PRO A 78 8.44 -1.43 9.58
C PRO A 78 8.42 -1.51 8.05
N MET A 79 8.81 -2.65 7.45
CA MET A 79 8.74 -2.87 6.01
C MET A 79 7.28 -2.98 5.52
N LEU A 80 6.40 -3.65 6.28
CA LEU A 80 4.97 -3.69 5.98
C LEU A 80 4.35 -2.29 6.00
N VAL A 81 4.78 -1.46 6.97
CA VAL A 81 4.35 -0.07 7.02
C VAL A 81 4.83 0.70 5.80
N ALA A 82 6.12 0.68 5.50
CA ALA A 82 6.69 1.41 4.37
C ALA A 82 6.04 1.01 3.04
N THR A 83 5.89 -0.29 2.77
CA THR A 83 5.24 -0.79 1.56
C THR A 83 3.74 -0.51 1.52
N GLY A 84 3.08 -0.40 2.69
CA GLY A 84 1.70 0.08 2.80
C GLY A 84 1.55 1.54 2.35
N PHE A 85 2.44 2.42 2.80
CA PHE A 85 2.47 3.82 2.36
C PHE A 85 2.79 3.98 0.87
N ILE A 86 3.69 3.16 0.33
CA ILE A 86 3.99 3.12 -1.11
C ILE A 86 2.73 2.78 -1.90
N ALA A 87 2.03 1.69 -1.53
CA ALA A 87 0.80 1.28 -2.20
C ALA A 87 -0.32 2.32 -2.06
N ALA A 88 -0.48 2.94 -0.89
CA ALA A 88 -1.48 3.97 -0.65
C ALA A 88 -1.22 5.21 -1.51
N ALA A 89 0.02 5.70 -1.58
CA ALA A 89 0.38 6.81 -2.45
C ALA A 89 0.16 6.47 -3.94
N GLY A 90 0.48 5.24 -4.33
CA GLY A 90 0.21 4.75 -5.68
C GLY A 90 -1.27 4.72 -6.04
N LEU A 91 -2.11 4.27 -5.10
CA LEU A 91 -3.56 4.29 -5.25
C LEU A 91 -4.11 5.70 -5.40
N VAL A 92 -3.64 6.66 -4.59
CA VAL A 92 -4.05 8.07 -4.73
C VAL A 92 -3.69 8.64 -6.10
N LEU A 93 -2.52 8.28 -6.66
CA LEU A 93 -2.15 8.71 -8.01
C LEU A 93 -3.08 8.14 -9.09
N VAL A 94 -3.46 6.87 -8.98
CA VAL A 94 -4.41 6.22 -9.90
C VAL A 94 -5.79 6.86 -9.77
N LEU A 95 -6.29 7.04 -8.55
CA LEU A 95 -7.60 7.66 -8.30
C LEU A 95 -7.65 9.11 -8.78
N ASN A 96 -6.59 9.89 -8.57
CA ASN A 96 -6.49 11.27 -9.07
C ASN A 96 -6.60 11.35 -10.61
N ARG A 97 -6.21 10.29 -11.32
CA ARG A 97 -6.37 10.18 -12.78
C ARG A 97 -7.77 9.70 -13.16
N VAL A 98 -8.27 8.64 -12.51
CA VAL A 98 -9.56 8.00 -12.85
C VAL A 98 -10.75 8.92 -12.54
N SER A 99 -10.72 9.65 -11.43
CA SER A 99 -11.75 10.63 -11.03
C SER A 99 -11.78 11.90 -11.89
N GLY A 100 -10.86 12.07 -12.84
CA GLY A 100 -10.77 13.26 -13.67
C GLY A 100 -10.26 14.53 -12.97
N VAL A 101 -10.12 14.55 -11.64
CA VAL A 101 -9.64 15.70 -10.85
C VAL A 101 -8.27 16.20 -11.35
N CYS A 102 -7.37 15.28 -11.71
CA CYS A 102 -6.06 15.58 -12.32
C CYS A 102 -5.24 16.65 -11.55
N SER A 103 -5.32 16.66 -10.21
CA SER A 103 -4.65 17.67 -9.38
C SER A 103 -3.12 17.50 -9.40
N HIS A 104 -2.41 18.49 -9.94
CA HIS A 104 -0.94 18.50 -9.95
C HIS A 104 -0.33 18.59 -8.54
N ALA A 105 -1.00 19.28 -7.61
CA ALA A 105 -0.54 19.38 -6.23
C ALA A 105 -0.56 18.02 -5.54
N THR A 106 -1.64 17.25 -5.74
CA THR A 106 -1.78 15.89 -5.23
C THR A 106 -0.72 14.97 -5.82
N VAL A 107 -0.52 15.02 -7.15
CA VAL A 107 0.53 14.23 -7.81
C VAL A 107 1.89 14.51 -7.20
N ARG A 108 2.28 15.78 -7.08
CA ARG A 108 3.57 16.17 -6.52
C ARG A 108 3.74 15.67 -5.09
N GLN A 109 2.73 15.85 -4.23
CA GLN A 109 2.77 15.38 -2.85
C GLN A 109 2.94 13.86 -2.78
N MET A 110 2.18 13.09 -3.57
CA MET A 110 2.27 11.64 -3.58
C MET A 110 3.61 11.13 -4.15
N LEU A 111 4.21 11.83 -5.11
CA LEU A 111 5.55 11.51 -5.60
C LEU A 111 6.62 11.71 -4.50
N TYR A 112 6.53 12.75 -3.68
CA TYR A 112 7.42 12.92 -2.53
C TYR A 112 7.21 11.83 -1.47
N VAL A 113 5.96 11.45 -1.19
CA VAL A 113 5.64 10.34 -0.30
C VAL A 113 6.23 9.04 -0.84
N LEU A 114 6.05 8.73 -2.13
CA LEU A 114 6.66 7.57 -2.78
C LEU A 114 8.17 7.59 -2.65
N LEU A 115 8.82 8.71 -2.94
CA LEU A 115 10.28 8.85 -2.84
C LEU A 115 10.77 8.57 -1.43
N ALA A 116 10.15 9.19 -0.42
CA ALA A 116 10.52 9.03 0.98
C ALA A 116 10.34 7.59 1.45
N PHE A 117 9.18 6.98 1.20
CA PHE A 117 8.92 5.61 1.66
C PHE A 117 9.65 4.55 0.85
N CYS A 118 9.96 4.78 -0.43
CA CYS A 118 10.86 3.91 -1.19
C CYS A 118 12.29 3.96 -0.63
N ALA A 119 12.78 5.15 -0.25
CA ALA A 119 14.07 5.27 0.42
C ALA A 119 14.08 4.54 1.77
N VAL A 120 13.05 4.73 2.61
CA VAL A 120 12.89 4.02 3.89
C VAL A 120 12.84 2.51 3.68
N ALA A 121 12.04 2.01 2.73
CA ALA A 121 11.97 0.59 2.42
C ALA A 121 13.32 0.04 1.94
N GLY A 122 14.05 0.80 1.11
CA GLY A 122 15.41 0.46 0.67
C GLY A 122 16.41 0.39 1.83
N LEU A 123 16.36 1.33 2.77
CA LEU A 123 17.20 1.32 3.98
C LEU A 123 16.89 0.15 4.91
N ILE A 124 15.61 -0.20 5.07
CA ILE A 124 15.19 -1.37 5.85
C ILE A 124 15.70 -2.65 5.18
N ALA A 125 15.51 -2.78 3.86
CA ALA A 125 15.99 -3.94 3.11
C ALA A 125 17.52 -4.07 3.15
N ALA A 126 18.25 -2.97 3.02
CA ALA A 126 19.70 -2.94 3.12
C ALA A 126 20.17 -3.33 4.54
N SER A 127 19.54 -2.77 5.58
CA SER A 127 19.83 -3.11 6.98
C SER A 127 19.57 -4.60 7.26
N TRP A 128 18.45 -5.14 6.78
CA TRP A 128 18.12 -6.56 6.89
C TRP A 128 19.15 -7.44 6.16
N PHE A 129 19.58 -7.04 4.96
CA PHE A 129 20.58 -7.78 4.19
C PHE A 129 21.97 -7.78 4.86
N LEU A 130 22.38 -6.63 5.40
CA LEU A 130 23.64 -6.49 6.15
C LEU A 130 23.63 -7.32 7.44
N ASP A 131 22.52 -7.29 8.17
CA ASP A 131 22.31 -8.11 9.37
C ASP A 131 22.42 -9.60 9.02
N GLY A 132 21.85 -10.02 7.88
CA GLY A 132 21.93 -11.41 7.42
C GLY A 132 23.32 -11.86 6.96
N ILE A 133 24.15 -10.98 6.39
CA ILE A 133 25.54 -11.33 6.01
C ILE A 133 26.44 -11.41 7.25
N ASN A 134 26.22 -10.55 8.24
CA ASN A 134 27.04 -10.51 9.45
C ASN A 134 26.64 -11.59 10.48
N ALA A 135 25.39 -12.07 10.44
CA ALA A 135 24.92 -13.10 11.34
C ALA A 135 25.31 -14.51 10.85
N ASN A 136 26.16 -15.22 11.62
CA ASN A 136 26.46 -16.63 11.39
C ASN A 136 25.34 -17.57 11.88
N VAL A 137 24.44 -17.08 12.74
CA VAL A 137 23.32 -17.84 13.32
C VAL A 137 22.13 -16.91 13.49
N GLY A 138 20.93 -17.28 13.01
CA GLY A 138 19.74 -16.44 13.15
C GLY A 138 18.71 -16.65 12.04
N SER A 139 17.51 -16.13 12.25
CA SER A 139 16.40 -16.18 11.30
C SER A 139 16.69 -15.46 9.99
N VAL A 140 17.39 -14.32 10.05
CA VAL A 140 17.81 -13.53 8.89
C VAL A 140 18.87 -14.27 8.06
N ALA A 141 19.85 -14.90 8.72
CA ALA A 141 20.85 -15.74 8.06
C ALA A 141 20.21 -16.97 7.38
N ALA A 142 19.29 -17.65 8.08
CA ALA A 142 18.54 -18.77 7.53
C ALA A 142 17.61 -18.35 6.36
N ALA A 143 17.10 -17.12 6.38
CA ALA A 143 16.32 -16.55 5.28
C ALA A 143 17.20 -16.21 4.05
N LEU A 144 18.43 -15.73 4.25
CA LEU A 144 19.36 -15.55 3.13
C LEU A 144 19.83 -16.88 2.55
N GLU A 145 20.01 -17.89 3.38
CA GLU A 145 20.42 -19.23 2.93
C GLU A 145 19.34 -19.88 2.05
N SER A 146 18.05 -19.68 2.38
CA SER A 146 16.94 -20.15 1.54
C SER A 146 16.87 -19.44 0.18
N VAL A 147 17.24 -18.15 0.12
CA VAL A 147 17.37 -17.40 -1.14
C VAL A 147 18.52 -17.94 -2.00
N ARG A 148 19.63 -18.38 -1.38
CA ARG A 148 20.79 -18.94 -2.10
C ARG A 148 20.46 -20.30 -2.74
N HIS A 149 19.65 -21.11 -2.08
CA HIS A 149 19.41 -22.51 -2.47
C HIS A 149 18.14 -22.70 -3.31
N SER A 150 17.30 -21.68 -3.46
CA SER A 150 16.05 -21.77 -4.23
C SER A 150 16.03 -20.80 -5.43
N PRO A 151 16.06 -21.32 -6.67
CA PRO A 151 16.02 -20.50 -7.88
C PRO A 151 14.78 -19.61 -8.00
N SER A 152 13.62 -20.09 -7.55
CA SER A 152 12.37 -19.31 -7.57
C SER A 152 12.43 -18.12 -6.62
N TRP A 153 12.90 -18.34 -5.39
CA TRP A 153 13.08 -17.28 -4.39
C TRP A 153 14.07 -16.21 -4.84
N ARG A 154 15.18 -16.61 -5.47
CA ARG A 154 16.14 -15.66 -6.05
C ARG A 154 15.52 -14.81 -7.16
N SER A 155 14.73 -15.41 -8.04
CA SER A 155 14.01 -14.67 -9.09
C SER A 155 13.04 -13.66 -8.50
N THR A 156 12.27 -14.06 -7.49
CA THR A 156 11.29 -13.20 -6.82
C THR A 156 11.96 -12.04 -6.07
N ALA A 157 13.07 -12.31 -5.35
CA ALA A 157 13.85 -11.29 -4.66
C ALA A 157 14.49 -10.29 -5.63
N LEU A 158 15.06 -10.77 -6.74
CA LEU A 158 15.60 -9.92 -7.80
C LEU A 158 14.51 -9.05 -8.42
N TRP A 159 13.35 -9.63 -8.71
CA TRP A 159 12.25 -8.89 -9.32
C TRP A 159 11.70 -7.81 -8.40
N GLY A 160 11.52 -8.11 -7.10
CA GLY A 160 11.15 -7.12 -6.09
C GLY A 160 12.17 -6.00 -5.96
N GLY A 161 13.46 -6.35 -5.92
CA GLY A 161 14.56 -5.37 -5.86
C GLY A 161 14.62 -4.47 -7.08
N ILE A 162 14.57 -5.03 -8.29
CA ILE A 162 14.57 -4.28 -9.55
C ILE A 162 13.35 -3.35 -9.61
N THR A 163 12.16 -3.84 -9.24
CA THR A 163 10.93 -3.04 -9.26
C THR A 163 11.03 -1.86 -8.30
N GLY A 164 11.50 -2.08 -7.07
CA GLY A 164 11.67 -1.03 -6.07
C GLY A 164 12.71 0.02 -6.48
N ILE A 165 13.87 -0.42 -6.99
CA ILE A 165 14.94 0.48 -7.47
C ILE A 165 14.44 1.29 -8.68
N THR A 166 13.78 0.64 -9.63
CA THR A 166 13.25 1.30 -10.83
C THR A 166 12.20 2.33 -10.46
N LEU A 167 11.30 2.01 -9.52
CA LEU A 167 10.31 2.95 -9.01
C LEU A 167 10.98 4.15 -8.34
N PHE A 168 11.95 3.92 -7.45
CA PHE A 168 12.69 4.99 -6.77
C PHE A 168 13.39 5.92 -7.77
N ILE A 169 14.13 5.36 -8.71
CA ILE A 169 14.84 6.12 -9.75
C ILE A 169 13.86 6.90 -10.61
N ALA A 170 12.77 6.28 -11.06
CA ALA A 170 11.76 6.92 -11.91
C ALA A 170 11.08 8.10 -11.19
N VAL A 171 10.75 7.94 -9.90
CA VAL A 171 10.16 9.02 -9.09
C VAL A 171 11.17 10.15 -8.86
N ALA A 172 12.42 9.84 -8.49
CA ALA A 172 13.47 10.83 -8.29
C ALA A 172 13.76 11.62 -9.58
N TRP A 173 13.83 10.91 -10.71
CA TRP A 173 13.99 11.50 -12.03
C TRP A 173 12.83 12.43 -12.39
N LEU A 174 11.60 12.03 -12.09
CA LEU A 174 10.41 12.81 -12.41
C LEU A 174 10.37 14.12 -11.60
N VAL A 175 10.66 14.04 -10.30
CA VAL A 175 10.64 15.19 -9.38
C VAL A 175 11.80 16.16 -9.65
N SER A 176 12.95 15.67 -10.14
CA SER A 176 14.09 16.52 -10.51
C SER A 176 13.94 17.25 -11.85
N ARG A 177 12.87 16.99 -12.63
CA ARG A 177 12.64 17.70 -13.90
C ARG A 177 12.24 19.17 -13.70
N PRO A 178 12.60 20.08 -14.63
CA PRO A 178 12.24 21.49 -14.56
C PRO A 178 10.72 21.68 -14.48
N ALA A 179 10.27 22.68 -13.71
CA ALA A 179 8.85 22.97 -13.50
C ALA A 179 8.04 23.13 -14.80
N GLN A 180 8.68 23.54 -15.89
CA GLN A 180 8.07 23.67 -17.22
C GLN A 180 7.72 22.34 -17.89
N ARG A 181 8.45 21.25 -17.60
CA ARG A 181 8.19 19.90 -18.15
C ARG A 181 7.38 19.00 -17.20
N GLN A 182 7.28 19.38 -15.92
CA GLN A 182 6.56 18.61 -14.90
C GLN A 182 5.07 18.37 -15.24
N PRO A 183 4.28 19.34 -15.77
CA PRO A 183 2.85 19.12 -16.01
C PRO A 183 2.57 17.98 -16.98
N ALA A 184 3.30 17.93 -18.10
CA ALA A 184 3.15 16.89 -19.10
C ALA A 184 3.57 15.51 -18.55
N LEU A 185 4.60 15.45 -17.72
CA LEU A 185 5.06 14.19 -17.13
C LEU A 185 4.18 13.72 -15.97
N PHE A 186 3.57 14.65 -15.21
CA PHE A 186 2.64 14.32 -14.12
C PHE A 186 1.36 13.67 -14.63
N ALA A 187 0.98 13.91 -15.88
CA ALA A 187 -0.12 13.19 -16.54
C ALA A 187 0.12 11.67 -16.61
N TRP A 188 1.38 11.23 -16.54
CA TRP A 188 1.79 9.82 -16.56
C TRP A 188 2.10 9.25 -15.16
N ALA A 189 1.99 10.04 -14.10
CA ALA A 189 2.33 9.61 -12.74
C ALA A 189 1.46 8.45 -12.23
N TRP A 190 0.26 8.24 -12.79
CA TRP A 190 -0.60 7.10 -12.47
C TRP A 190 0.04 5.75 -12.83
N LEU A 191 0.92 5.70 -13.84
CA LEU A 191 1.68 4.50 -14.17
C LEU A 191 2.66 4.13 -13.06
N LEU A 192 3.34 5.12 -12.48
CA LEU A 192 4.17 4.92 -11.28
C LEU A 192 3.31 4.47 -10.10
N GLY A 193 2.07 4.97 -10.01
CA GLY A 193 1.09 4.51 -9.04
C GLY A 193 0.73 3.03 -9.18
N LEU A 194 0.54 2.52 -10.41
CA LEU A 194 0.32 1.09 -10.65
C LEU A 194 1.52 0.24 -10.23
N VAL A 195 2.75 0.69 -10.55
CA VAL A 195 3.97 0.00 -10.12
C VAL A 195 4.09 0.00 -8.59
N ALA A 196 3.73 1.09 -7.91
CA ALA A 196 3.73 1.18 -6.45
C ALA A 196 2.69 0.24 -5.80
N ILE A 197 1.48 0.15 -6.36
CA ILE A 197 0.46 -0.82 -5.92
C ILE A 197 0.98 -2.25 -6.13
N HIS A 198 1.54 -2.53 -7.31
CA HIS A 198 2.12 -3.82 -7.62
C HIS A 198 3.23 -4.20 -6.63
N MET A 199 4.12 -3.27 -6.28
CA MET A 199 5.17 -3.48 -5.29
C MET A 199 4.60 -3.85 -3.91
N GLY A 200 3.58 -3.11 -3.45
CA GLY A 200 2.93 -3.40 -2.16
C GLY A 200 2.16 -4.72 -2.14
N TRP A 201 1.58 -5.14 -3.27
CA TRP A 201 0.95 -6.45 -3.43
C TRP A 201 2.00 -7.57 -3.46
N MET A 202 3.05 -7.41 -4.26
CA MET A 202 4.12 -8.39 -4.47
C MET A 202 4.88 -8.66 -3.17
N PHE A 203 5.15 -7.62 -2.37
CA PHE A 203 5.74 -7.78 -1.03
C PHE A 203 4.84 -8.63 -0.11
N ARG A 204 3.54 -8.32 -0.04
CA ARG A 204 2.58 -9.10 0.77
C ARG A 204 2.45 -10.53 0.28
N TRP A 205 2.45 -10.73 -1.03
CA TRP A 205 2.42 -12.05 -1.64
C TRP A 205 3.64 -12.87 -1.22
N VAL A 206 4.84 -12.31 -1.31
CA VAL A 206 6.06 -13.02 -0.91
C VAL A 206 6.06 -13.35 0.56
N VAL A 207 5.76 -12.36 1.40
CA VAL A 207 5.75 -12.54 2.85
C VAL A 207 4.70 -13.59 3.24
N LEU A 208 3.48 -13.54 2.69
CA LEU A 208 2.38 -14.37 3.19
C LEU A 208 2.21 -15.72 2.47
N MET A 209 2.48 -15.76 1.16
CA MET A 209 2.24 -16.94 0.31
C MET A 209 3.54 -17.63 -0.08
N ASP A 210 4.56 -16.90 -0.52
CA ASP A 210 5.80 -17.53 -1.01
C ASP A 210 6.61 -18.16 0.15
N VAL A 211 6.52 -17.59 1.36
CA VAL A 211 7.07 -18.21 2.58
C VAL A 211 6.44 -19.57 2.90
N GLN A 212 5.20 -19.82 2.46
CA GLN A 212 4.53 -21.11 2.73
C GLN A 212 5.17 -22.27 1.96
N HIS A 213 5.87 -21.99 0.85
CA HIS A 213 6.53 -22.99 0.01
C HIS A 213 7.86 -23.49 0.60
N VAL A 214 8.47 -22.74 1.53
CA VAL A 214 9.69 -23.15 2.22
C VAL A 214 9.30 -24.18 3.28
N ALA A 215 9.87 -25.39 3.19
CA ALA A 215 9.47 -26.51 4.04
C ALA A 215 9.72 -26.24 5.53
N ARG A 216 8.75 -26.65 6.37
CA ARG A 216 8.76 -26.34 7.81
C ARG A 216 9.62 -27.32 8.62
N ASN A 217 9.92 -28.53 8.11
CA ASN A 217 10.79 -29.56 8.71
C ASN A 217 11.07 -30.80 7.78
N SER A 218 11.00 -30.70 6.45
CA SER A 218 11.25 -31.86 5.55
C SER A 218 11.82 -31.46 4.19
N ALA A 219 12.58 -32.36 3.56
CA ALA A 219 13.28 -32.15 2.29
C ALA A 219 12.36 -32.19 1.04
N GLY A 220 11.19 -31.52 1.08
CA GLY A 220 10.23 -31.52 -0.02
C GLY A 220 9.52 -30.19 -0.21
N PHE A 221 9.59 -29.64 -1.43
CA PHE A 221 8.83 -28.47 -1.86
C PHE A 221 7.33 -28.81 -1.92
N HIS A 222 6.50 -28.04 -1.23
CA HIS A 222 5.05 -28.18 -1.33
C HIS A 222 4.56 -27.24 -2.43
N HIS A 223 4.01 -27.79 -3.52
CA HIS A 223 3.38 -27.00 -4.56
C HIS A 223 2.07 -26.41 -4.04
N TYR A 224 2.03 -25.10 -3.80
CA TYR A 224 0.77 -24.38 -3.57
C TYR A 224 0.24 -23.89 -4.92
N GLY A 225 -0.80 -24.55 -5.43
CA GLY A 225 -1.58 -24.06 -6.57
C GLY A 225 -2.66 -23.11 -6.10
N ILE A 226 -2.79 -21.94 -6.72
CA ILE A 226 -3.92 -21.03 -6.44
C ILE A 226 -5.19 -21.68 -7.02
N PRO A 227 -6.18 -22.08 -6.20
CA PRO A 227 -7.41 -22.65 -6.73
C PRO A 227 -8.19 -21.58 -7.51
N ALA A 228 -8.77 -21.97 -8.65
CA ALA A 228 -9.57 -21.07 -9.46
C ALA A 228 -10.91 -20.66 -8.78
N GLY A 229 -11.30 -21.34 -7.70
CA GLY A 229 -12.54 -21.09 -6.95
C GLY A 229 -12.51 -19.85 -6.06
N SER A 230 -13.55 -19.68 -5.23
CA SER A 230 -13.75 -18.52 -4.36
C SER A 230 -12.63 -18.32 -3.32
N SER A 231 -11.89 -19.37 -2.97
CA SER A 231 -10.74 -19.32 -2.07
C SER A 231 -9.43 -18.86 -2.73
N GLY A 232 -9.40 -18.66 -4.05
CA GLY A 232 -8.23 -18.17 -4.79
C GLY A 232 -8.59 -17.04 -5.74
N ILE A 233 -8.53 -17.27 -7.06
CA ILE A 233 -8.61 -16.21 -8.07
C ILE A 233 -9.98 -15.51 -8.05
N LEU A 234 -11.07 -16.28 -7.99
CA LEU A 234 -12.44 -15.73 -7.97
C LEU A 234 -12.71 -14.88 -6.73
N GLY A 235 -12.11 -15.22 -5.58
CA GLY A 235 -12.18 -14.42 -4.36
C GLY A 235 -11.48 -13.06 -4.53
N ILE A 236 -10.28 -13.04 -5.09
CA ILE A 236 -9.51 -11.81 -5.35
C ILE A 236 -10.28 -10.88 -6.28
N VAL A 237 -10.80 -11.42 -7.40
CA VAL A 237 -11.61 -10.65 -8.36
C VAL A 237 -12.90 -10.16 -7.70
N GLY A 238 -13.55 -11.00 -6.89
CA GLY A 238 -14.77 -10.65 -6.16
C GLY A 238 -14.57 -9.50 -5.17
N THR A 239 -13.49 -9.52 -4.37
CA THR A 239 -13.19 -8.43 -3.43
C THR A 239 -12.85 -7.13 -4.16
N PHE A 240 -12.09 -7.20 -5.25
CA PHE A 240 -11.82 -6.03 -6.08
C PHE A 240 -13.10 -5.46 -6.71
N GLY A 241 -13.97 -6.32 -7.24
CA GLY A 241 -15.26 -5.94 -7.80
C GLY A 241 -16.17 -5.28 -6.77
N LEU A 242 -16.25 -5.83 -5.55
CA LEU A 242 -17.01 -5.23 -4.45
C LEU A 242 -16.48 -3.84 -4.07
N TRP A 243 -15.15 -3.71 -3.96
CA TRP A 243 -14.51 -2.43 -3.64
C TRP A 243 -14.78 -1.37 -4.73
N LEU A 244 -14.69 -1.76 -6.00
CA LEU A 244 -14.98 -0.87 -7.12
C LEU A 244 -16.46 -0.49 -7.17
N ALA A 245 -17.37 -1.44 -6.95
CA ALA A 245 -18.80 -1.18 -6.85
C ALA A 245 -19.11 -0.18 -5.73
N ALA A 246 -18.50 -0.34 -4.56
CA ALA A 246 -18.67 0.60 -3.45
C ALA A 246 -18.19 2.02 -3.80
N ILE A 247 -17.06 2.16 -4.48
CA ILE A 247 -16.54 3.46 -4.93
C ILE A 247 -17.46 4.11 -5.96
N LEU A 248 -17.93 3.35 -6.96
CA LEU A 248 -18.82 3.87 -8.00
C LEU A 248 -20.17 4.31 -7.43
N LEU A 249 -20.73 3.54 -6.49
CA LEU A 249 -21.96 3.93 -5.78
C LEU A 249 -21.77 5.24 -5.02
N ILE A 250 -20.60 5.42 -4.41
CA ILE A 250 -20.22 6.63 -3.69
C ILE A 250 -20.07 7.83 -4.64
N GLU A 251 -19.42 7.66 -5.79
CA GLU A 251 -19.14 8.73 -6.75
C GLU A 251 -20.39 9.25 -7.46
N GLN A 252 -21.39 8.39 -7.70
CA GLN A 252 -22.66 8.79 -8.33
C GLN A 252 -23.61 9.58 -7.39
N THR A 253 -23.29 9.68 -6.10
CA THR A 253 -24.10 10.41 -5.10
C THR A 253 -23.63 11.82 -4.81
#